data_AF-A0A937X5A7-F1
#
_entry.id   AF-A0A937X5A7-F1
#
_cell.length_a   1.000
_cell.length_b   1.000
_cell.length_c   1.000
_cell.angle_alpha   90.00
_cell.angle_beta   90.00
_cell.angle_gamma   90.00
#
_symmetry.space_group_name_H-M   'P 1'
#
loop_
_entity.id
_entity.type
_entity.pdbx_description
1 polymer ?
#
loop_
_entity_poly.entity_id
_entity_poly.type
_entity_poly.pdbx_seq_one_letter_code
_entity_poly.pdbx_strand_id
1 'polypeptide(L)'
;MNEPILAPTTGHPDAGAPKTQVPSYGVDPDAKGDEGLGLRLESQWKDTRSWSSDYREEAREDRAFFDNEQWSEEQKAELKRQGRPATTINRIFKAINNLAGRERESRYSWKVFPRGDSDKALADAMTKGLAYVADMTKARYAISRAFKDALKGPMGWLEVGVDDEDLEIDPIYVRHVPWDEMWLDPETSEPDLDDARYVIRARWIDEDLVKSRWPNKTKDLDAALAEERGRDFLRTRYGPDFGNQRGPRGWTGHDPFFGEPEWVESSRRMLRLREHWWWQNHKVAYLCVPGYTPIVADPRNQTFVEALGIPGAYIHQGTKRVYHWAIC
;
A
#
# COMPACT_ATOMS: atom_id res chain seq x y z
N MET A 1 17.53 -46.81 14.61
CA MET A 1 17.94 -47.67 13.49
C MET A 1 18.66 -46.78 12.50
N ASN A 2 19.95 -47.03 12.34
CA ASN A 2 20.86 -46.26 11.50
C ASN A 2 20.64 -46.64 10.04
N GLU A 3 20.53 -45.65 9.16
CA GLU A 3 20.90 -45.81 7.76
C GLU A 3 21.89 -44.68 7.38
N PRO A 4 23.02 -44.99 6.74
CA PRO A 4 24.03 -44.01 6.37
C PRO A 4 23.70 -43.40 5.00
N ILE A 5 23.84 -42.07 4.89
CA ILE A 5 23.72 -41.35 3.62
C ILE A 5 25.07 -41.38 2.90
N LEU A 6 24.99 -41.68 1.61
CA LEU A 6 26.05 -41.92 0.63
C LEU A 6 27.18 -40.86 0.60
N ALA A 7 28.41 -41.34 0.37
CA ALA A 7 29.63 -40.58 0.14
C ALA A 7 29.65 -39.84 -1.22
N PRO A 8 30.47 -38.79 -1.40
CA PRO A 8 30.40 -37.89 -2.55
C PRO A 8 31.13 -38.47 -3.77
N THR A 9 30.46 -38.52 -4.91
CA THR A 9 31.10 -38.78 -6.21
C THR A 9 31.61 -37.47 -6.80
N THR A 10 32.94 -37.39 -6.94
CA THR A 10 33.66 -36.36 -7.69
C THR A 10 33.30 -36.41 -9.17
N GLY A 11 32.80 -35.31 -9.71
CA GLY A 11 32.62 -35.10 -11.14
C GLY A 11 32.25 -33.65 -11.41
N HIS A 12 33.23 -32.85 -11.85
CA HIS A 12 32.95 -31.56 -12.49
C HIS A 12 32.44 -31.82 -13.90
N PRO A 13 31.27 -31.27 -14.24
CA PRO A 13 31.14 -30.61 -15.53
C PRO A 13 30.56 -29.20 -15.34
N ASP A 14 30.99 -28.27 -16.20
CA ASP A 14 30.46 -26.92 -16.35
C ASP A 14 28.92 -26.88 -16.26
N ALA A 15 28.40 -26.35 -15.16
CA ALA A 15 27.01 -25.94 -15.03
C ALA A 15 27.05 -24.50 -14.52
N GLY A 16 26.59 -23.58 -15.37
CA GLY A 16 26.62 -22.13 -15.13
C GLY A 16 26.11 -21.78 -13.73
N ALA A 17 26.77 -20.79 -13.13
CA ALA A 17 26.43 -20.26 -11.81
C ALA A 17 24.90 -20.15 -11.66
N PRO A 18 24.31 -20.70 -10.58
CA PRO A 18 22.89 -20.57 -10.35
C PRO A 18 22.59 -19.07 -10.28
N LYS A 19 21.82 -18.57 -11.25
CA LYS A 19 21.31 -17.21 -11.25
C LYS A 19 20.63 -17.02 -9.89
N THR A 20 21.18 -16.14 -9.07
CA THR A 20 20.58 -15.69 -7.81
C THR A 20 19.27 -14.99 -8.17
N GLN A 21 18.20 -15.75 -8.38
CA GLN A 21 16.87 -15.19 -8.38
C GLN A 21 16.60 -14.76 -6.94
N VAL A 22 16.69 -13.45 -6.73
CA VAL A 22 16.06 -12.80 -5.59
C VAL A 22 14.60 -13.28 -5.58
N PRO A 23 14.04 -13.76 -4.44
CA PRO A 23 12.68 -14.22 -4.42
C PRO A 23 11.76 -13.06 -4.80
N SER A 24 11.14 -13.09 -5.98
CA SER A 24 10.05 -12.17 -6.28
C SER A 24 8.89 -12.59 -5.40
N TYR A 25 8.57 -11.80 -4.38
CA TYR A 25 7.48 -12.08 -3.42
C TYR A 25 6.07 -11.94 -4.04
N GLY A 26 5.96 -11.68 -5.34
CA GLY A 26 4.70 -11.63 -6.06
C GLY A 26 4.21 -13.03 -6.40
N VAL A 27 3.04 -13.39 -5.88
CA VAL A 27 2.34 -14.59 -6.31
C VAL A 27 1.42 -14.16 -7.46
N ASP A 28 1.62 -14.70 -8.66
CA ASP A 28 0.62 -14.57 -9.73
C ASP A 28 -0.67 -15.24 -9.22
N PRO A 29 -1.79 -14.50 -9.08
CA PRO A 29 -3.03 -15.08 -8.57
C PRO A 29 -3.58 -16.20 -9.47
N ASP A 30 -3.11 -16.29 -10.73
CA ASP A 30 -3.44 -17.35 -11.68
C ASP A 30 -2.39 -18.49 -11.72
N ALA A 31 -1.34 -18.42 -10.90
CA ALA A 31 -0.40 -19.53 -10.77
C ALA A 31 -1.15 -20.77 -10.22
N LYS A 32 -0.89 -21.93 -10.82
CA LYS A 32 -1.58 -23.22 -10.62
C LYS A 32 -1.47 -23.85 -9.20
N GLY A 33 -1.46 -23.06 -8.14
CA GLY A 33 -1.26 -23.50 -6.75
C GLY A 33 -2.36 -23.12 -5.76
N ASP A 34 -3.31 -22.24 -6.11
CA ASP A 34 -4.33 -21.76 -5.14
C ASP A 34 -5.71 -21.65 -5.81
N GLU A 35 -6.33 -22.80 -6.09
CA GLU A 35 -7.71 -22.91 -6.58
C GLU A 35 -8.67 -22.23 -5.59
N GLY A 36 -8.96 -20.95 -5.80
CA GLY A 36 -9.80 -20.14 -4.91
C GLY A 36 -9.20 -18.79 -4.50
N LEU A 37 -7.94 -18.51 -4.84
CA LEU A 37 -7.30 -17.23 -4.52
C LEU A 37 -8.08 -16.05 -5.11
N GLY A 38 -8.38 -16.07 -6.41
CA GLY A 38 -9.16 -15.00 -7.05
C GLY A 38 -10.52 -14.76 -6.38
N LEU A 39 -11.25 -15.83 -6.04
CA LEU A 39 -12.53 -15.73 -5.33
C LEU A 39 -12.37 -15.10 -3.94
N ARG A 40 -11.30 -15.46 -3.22
CA ARG A 40 -10.98 -14.89 -1.90
C ARG A 40 -10.65 -13.41 -2.01
N LEU A 41 -9.82 -13.00 -2.96
CA LEU A 41 -9.45 -11.59 -3.17
C LEU A 41 -10.68 -10.75 -3.57
N GLU A 42 -11.55 -11.29 -4.42
CA GLU A 42 -12.83 -10.64 -4.76
C GLU A 42 -13.78 -10.53 -3.58
N SER A 43 -13.84 -11.53 -2.69
CA SER A 43 -14.61 -11.44 -1.45
C SER A 43 -14.09 -10.33 -0.55
N GLN A 44 -12.78 -10.32 -0.28
CA GLN A 44 -12.11 -9.28 0.52
C GLN A 44 -12.38 -7.88 -0.03
N TRP A 45 -12.35 -7.71 -1.35
CA TRP A 45 -12.67 -6.45 -2.00
C TRP A 45 -14.12 -6.00 -1.75
N LYS A 46 -15.08 -6.92 -1.84
CA LYS A 46 -16.50 -6.61 -1.57
C LYS A 46 -16.72 -6.26 -0.10
N ASP A 47 -16.12 -7.02 0.80
CA ASP A 47 -16.27 -6.85 2.24
C ASP A 47 -15.68 -5.50 2.69
N THR A 48 -14.44 -5.19 2.29
CA THR A 48 -13.80 -3.91 2.62
C THR A 48 -14.56 -2.73 2.02
N ARG A 49 -15.07 -2.85 0.79
CA ARG A 49 -15.82 -1.77 0.13
C ARG A 49 -17.14 -1.50 0.84
N SER A 50 -17.86 -2.55 1.25
CA SER A 50 -19.10 -2.40 2.01
C SER A 50 -18.85 -1.77 3.37
N TRP A 51 -17.86 -2.29 4.11
CA TRP A 51 -17.53 -1.82 5.45
C TRP A 51 -17.06 -0.35 5.46
N SER A 52 -16.26 0.03 4.45
CA SER A 52 -15.69 1.37 4.38
C SER A 52 -16.58 2.44 3.75
N SER A 53 -17.78 2.06 3.28
CA SER A 53 -18.71 2.96 2.59
C SER A 53 -18.92 4.28 3.35
N ASP A 54 -19.34 4.17 4.61
CA ASP A 54 -19.89 5.28 5.38
C ASP A 54 -18.79 6.29 5.76
N TYR A 55 -17.69 5.82 6.37
CA TYR A 55 -16.60 6.72 6.75
C TYR A 55 -15.93 7.37 5.53
N ARG A 56 -15.99 6.74 4.36
CA ARG A 56 -15.45 7.33 3.12
C ARG A 56 -16.39 8.37 2.54
N GLU A 57 -17.70 8.26 2.76
CA GLU A 57 -18.65 9.34 2.44
C GLU A 57 -18.39 10.55 3.33
N GLU A 58 -18.28 10.35 4.64
CA GLU A 58 -17.91 11.39 5.60
C GLU A 58 -16.56 12.05 5.24
N ALA A 59 -15.55 11.24 4.91
CA ALA A 59 -14.24 11.74 4.50
C ALA A 59 -14.28 12.60 3.21
N ARG A 60 -15.22 12.34 2.28
CA ARG A 60 -15.42 13.18 1.10
C ARG A 60 -16.06 14.51 1.48
N GLU A 61 -17.05 14.48 2.36
CA GLU A 61 -17.70 15.69 2.88
C GLU A 61 -16.69 16.58 3.64
N ASP A 62 -15.90 16.01 4.55
CA ASP A 62 -14.88 16.74 5.31
C ASP A 62 -13.87 17.45 4.39
N ARG A 63 -13.47 16.77 3.31
CA ARG A 63 -12.57 17.34 2.29
C ARG A 63 -13.24 18.46 1.50
N ALA A 64 -14.50 18.27 1.09
CA ALA A 64 -15.29 19.31 0.42
C ALA A 64 -15.42 20.56 1.31
N PHE A 65 -15.64 20.37 2.61
CA PHE A 65 -15.73 21.46 3.58
C PHE A 65 -14.42 22.24 3.69
N PHE A 66 -13.28 21.54 3.66
CA PHE A 66 -11.97 22.17 3.61
C PHE A 66 -11.81 23.02 2.34
N ASP A 67 -12.33 22.57 1.19
CA ASP A 67 -12.24 23.22 -0.12
C ASP A 67 -13.34 24.29 -0.38
N ASN A 68 -14.04 24.75 0.67
CA ASN A 68 -15.14 25.75 0.67
C ASN A 68 -16.51 25.26 0.18
N GLU A 69 -16.66 23.96 -0.10
CA GLU A 69 -17.92 23.34 -0.46
C GLU A 69 -18.66 22.88 0.81
N GLN A 70 -19.24 23.85 1.54
CA GLN A 70 -19.89 23.61 2.84
C GLN A 70 -21.43 23.65 2.79
N TRP A 71 -21.99 23.97 1.63
CA TRP A 71 -23.43 24.08 1.44
C TRP A 71 -23.93 22.93 0.59
N SER A 72 -24.99 22.27 1.04
CA SER A 72 -25.70 21.33 0.16
C SER A 72 -26.38 22.06 -0.99
N GLU A 73 -26.63 21.36 -2.10
CA GLU A 73 -27.28 21.94 -3.27
C GLU A 73 -28.67 22.51 -2.96
N GLU A 74 -29.36 21.91 -1.99
CA GLU A 74 -30.66 22.36 -1.50
C GLU A 74 -30.56 23.66 -0.73
N GLN A 75 -29.52 23.80 0.09
CA GLN A 75 -29.25 25.03 0.82
C GLN A 75 -28.88 26.13 -0.17
N LYS A 76 -28.04 25.83 -1.18
CA LYS A 76 -27.72 26.76 -2.27
C LYS A 76 -28.98 27.17 -3.04
N ALA A 77 -29.84 26.22 -3.40
CA ALA A 77 -31.10 26.49 -4.10
C ALA A 77 -32.07 27.33 -3.27
N GLU A 78 -32.19 27.05 -1.97
CA GLU A 78 -33.04 27.82 -1.06
C GLU A 78 -32.53 29.25 -0.88
N LEU A 79 -31.23 29.43 -0.66
CA LEU A 79 -30.62 30.75 -0.58
C LEU A 79 -30.82 31.55 -1.88
N LYS A 80 -30.67 30.88 -3.03
CA LYS A 80 -30.95 31.48 -4.35
C LYS A 80 -32.42 31.90 -4.49
N ARG A 81 -33.38 31.10 -4.02
CA ARG A 81 -34.81 31.46 -3.99
C ARG A 81 -35.09 32.68 -3.11
N GLN A 82 -34.35 32.82 -2.02
CA GLN A 82 -34.43 33.98 -1.11
C GLN A 82 -33.67 35.21 -1.63
N GLY A 83 -33.02 35.14 -2.80
CA GLY A 83 -32.19 36.22 -3.33
C GLY A 83 -30.90 36.46 -2.53
N ARG A 84 -30.44 35.46 -1.78
CA ARG A 84 -29.25 35.53 -0.91
C ARG A 84 -28.11 34.69 -1.51
N PRO A 85 -26.87 35.20 -1.52
CA PRO A 85 -25.71 34.38 -1.92
C PRO A 85 -25.32 33.40 -0.81
N ALA A 86 -24.86 32.21 -1.19
CA ALA A 86 -24.26 31.23 -0.29
C ALA A 86 -22.84 31.65 0.10
N THR A 87 -22.72 32.49 1.12
CA THR A 87 -21.42 32.99 1.59
C THR A 87 -20.82 32.04 2.62
N THR A 88 -19.62 31.53 2.33
CA THR A 88 -18.90 30.60 3.22
C THR A 88 -17.77 31.32 3.95
N ILE A 89 -17.72 31.21 5.28
CA ILE A 89 -16.59 31.66 6.11
C ILE A 89 -15.81 30.42 6.55
N ASN A 90 -14.78 30.05 5.78
CA ASN A 90 -14.07 28.79 5.98
C ASN A 90 -13.02 28.87 7.11
N ARG A 91 -13.46 28.52 8.33
CA ARG A 91 -12.58 28.41 9.50
C ARG A 91 -11.75 27.13 9.50
N ILE A 92 -12.24 26.08 8.84
CA ILE A 92 -11.61 24.75 8.75
C ILE A 92 -10.28 24.84 7.99
N PHE A 93 -10.28 25.51 6.83
CA PHE A 93 -9.08 25.74 6.02
C PHE A 93 -7.95 26.38 6.84
N LYS A 94 -8.27 27.42 7.62
CA LYS A 94 -7.29 28.11 8.46
C LYS A 94 -6.75 27.21 9.56
N ALA A 95 -7.62 26.46 10.24
CA ALA A 95 -7.21 25.56 11.34
C ALA A 95 -6.29 24.43 10.83
N ILE A 96 -6.69 23.74 9.76
CA ILE A 96 -5.91 22.63 9.18
C ILE A 96 -4.55 23.12 8.67
N ASN A 97 -4.49 24.25 7.98
CA ASN A 97 -3.21 24.77 7.49
C ASN A 97 -2.29 25.26 8.62
N ASN A 98 -2.85 25.74 9.75
CA ASN A 98 -2.05 26.07 10.92
C ASN A 98 -1.40 24.81 11.53
N LEU A 99 -2.17 23.73 11.74
CA LEU A 99 -1.64 22.46 12.24
C LEU A 99 -0.60 21.86 11.30
N ALA A 100 -0.87 21.85 10.00
CA ALA A 100 0.10 21.40 8.99
C ALA A 100 1.37 22.28 8.96
N GLY A 101 1.26 23.56 9.31
CA GLY A 101 2.43 24.44 9.50
C GLY A 101 3.28 24.01 10.70
N ARG A 102 2.63 23.74 11.85
CA ARG A 102 3.31 23.32 13.08
C ARG A 102 4.04 21.98 12.93
N GLU A 103 3.46 21.02 12.21
CA GLU A 103 4.14 19.76 11.88
C GLU A 103 5.45 20.01 11.11
N ARG A 104 5.44 20.92 10.14
CA ARG A 104 6.64 21.27 9.35
C ARG A 104 7.69 22.02 10.16
N GLU A 105 7.28 22.84 11.12
CA GLU A 105 8.18 23.54 12.03
C GLU A 105 8.84 22.56 13.02
N SER A 106 8.09 21.57 13.51
CA SER A 106 8.52 20.61 14.54
C SER A 106 8.62 19.19 14.00
N ARG A 107 9.42 18.99 12.94
CA ARG A 107 9.58 17.67 12.32
C ARG A 107 10.26 16.67 13.26
N TYR A 108 9.66 15.49 13.37
CA TYR A 108 10.26 14.38 14.09
C TYR A 108 11.40 13.74 13.29
N SER A 109 12.39 13.23 14.01
CA SER A 109 13.46 12.40 13.45
C SER A 109 13.39 11.01 14.05
N TRP A 110 13.76 10.00 13.28
CA TRP A 110 13.91 8.65 13.78
C TRP A 110 15.15 8.54 14.66
N LYS A 111 15.05 7.73 15.71
CA LYS A 111 16.16 7.36 16.58
C LYS A 111 16.03 5.89 16.93
N VAL A 112 17.08 5.14 16.63
CA VAL A 112 17.21 3.74 17.04
C VAL A 112 17.82 3.72 18.42
N PHE A 113 17.17 3.04 19.36
CA PHE A 113 17.68 2.89 20.72
C PHE A 113 18.36 1.52 20.86
N PRO A 114 19.57 1.45 21.44
CA PRO A 114 20.27 0.19 21.66
C PRO A 114 19.52 -0.67 22.67
N ARG A 115 19.58 -2.01 22.51
CA ARG A 115 18.99 -2.96 23.46
C ARG A 115 20.00 -3.40 24.53
N GLY A 116 21.29 -3.44 24.20
CA GLY A 116 22.40 -3.62 25.14
C GLY A 116 23.56 -2.65 24.92
N ASP A 117 24.55 -2.67 25.82
CA ASP A 117 25.72 -1.78 25.75
C ASP A 117 26.58 -1.99 24.50
N SER A 118 26.62 -3.22 23.97
CA SER A 118 27.32 -3.58 22.72
C SER A 118 26.70 -2.93 21.49
N ASP A 119 25.41 -2.58 21.54
CA ASP A 119 24.65 -2.19 20.35
C ASP A 119 24.67 -0.67 20.11
N LYS A 120 25.31 0.10 21.01
CA LYS A 120 25.35 1.57 20.94
C LYS A 120 25.88 2.07 19.59
N ALA A 121 27.02 1.53 19.16
CA ALA A 121 27.62 1.91 17.88
C ALA A 121 26.72 1.56 16.68
N LEU A 122 26.04 0.41 16.73
CA LEU A 122 25.11 -0.02 15.69
C LEU A 122 23.86 0.88 15.65
N ALA A 123 23.27 1.19 16.81
CA ALA A 123 22.11 2.06 16.92
C ALA A 123 22.39 3.49 16.41
N ASP A 124 23.58 4.02 16.71
CA ASP A 124 24.03 5.32 16.19
C ASP A 124 24.22 5.29 14.67
N ALA A 125 24.81 4.21 14.14
CA ALA A 125 24.96 4.01 12.70
C ALA A 125 23.60 3.89 11.99
N MET A 126 22.68 3.09 12.52
CA MET A 126 21.32 2.95 11.97
C MET A 126 20.54 4.27 12.02
N THR A 127 20.67 5.05 13.10
CA THR A 127 20.02 6.36 13.21
C THR A 127 20.51 7.32 12.11
N LYS A 128 21.82 7.36 11.86
CA LYS A 128 22.40 8.15 10.76
C LYS A 128 21.96 7.62 9.38
N GLY A 129 21.91 6.30 9.21
CA GLY A 129 21.42 5.66 7.98
C GLY A 129 19.96 6.02 7.68
N LEU A 130 19.07 5.97 8.67
CA LEU A 130 17.68 6.40 8.51
C LEU A 130 17.56 7.89 8.15
N ALA A 131 18.41 8.74 8.75
CA ALA A 131 18.44 10.15 8.40
C ALA A 131 18.89 10.38 6.95
N TYR A 132 19.89 9.63 6.48
CA TYR A 132 20.34 9.65 5.08
C TYR A 132 19.23 9.20 4.12
N VAL A 133 18.62 8.03 4.36
CA VAL A 133 17.54 7.50 3.52
C VAL A 133 16.35 8.48 3.46
N ALA A 134 15.98 9.08 4.59
CA ALA A 134 14.88 10.03 4.62
C ALA A 134 15.14 11.32 3.84
N ASP A 135 16.39 11.75 3.75
CA ASP A 135 16.80 12.90 2.94
C ASP A 135 16.76 12.55 1.44
N MET A 136 17.38 11.44 1.07
CA MET A 136 17.41 10.93 -0.31
C MET A 136 16.00 10.70 -0.89
N THR A 137 15.14 10.04 -0.13
CA THR A 137 13.76 9.74 -0.53
C THR A 137 12.82 10.93 -0.42
N LYS A 138 13.27 12.06 0.13
CA LYS A 138 12.42 13.22 0.46
C LYS A 138 11.23 12.82 1.35
N ALA A 139 11.41 11.81 2.22
CA ALA A 139 10.37 11.21 3.05
C ALA A 139 9.57 12.26 3.84
N ARG A 140 10.24 13.32 4.32
CA ARG A 140 9.60 14.41 5.07
C ARG A 140 8.48 15.10 4.28
N TYR A 141 8.59 15.22 2.96
CA TYR A 141 7.52 15.79 2.13
C TYR A 141 6.35 14.83 1.97
N ALA A 142 6.63 13.54 1.80
CA ALA A 142 5.60 12.50 1.76
C ALA A 142 4.83 12.46 3.09
N ILE A 143 5.54 12.48 4.22
CA ILE A 143 4.96 12.52 5.58
C ILE A 143 4.09 13.75 5.76
N SER A 144 4.57 14.96 5.42
CA SER A 144 3.75 16.17 5.53
C SER A 144 2.48 16.12 4.65
N ARG A 145 2.51 15.43 3.51
CA ARG A 145 1.32 15.21 2.67
C ARG A 145 0.34 14.23 3.32
N ALA A 146 0.83 13.08 3.78
CA ALA A 146 0.03 12.08 4.49
C ALA A 146 -0.59 12.68 5.78
N PHE A 147 0.18 13.43 6.56
CA PHE A 147 -0.31 14.13 7.74
C PHE A 147 -1.43 15.12 7.40
N LYS A 148 -1.28 15.90 6.32
CA LYS A 148 -2.34 16.80 5.87
C LYS A 148 -3.59 16.07 5.41
N ASP A 149 -3.46 14.88 4.83
CA ASP A 149 -4.60 14.02 4.50
C ASP A 149 -5.32 13.50 5.75
N ALA A 150 -4.57 13.07 6.78
CA ALA A 150 -5.12 12.66 8.07
C ALA A 150 -5.76 13.82 8.88
N LEU A 151 -5.42 15.09 8.57
CA LEU A 151 -6.12 16.24 9.14
C LEU A 151 -7.45 16.55 8.46
N LYS A 152 -7.62 16.13 7.19
CA LYS A 152 -8.79 16.42 6.36
C LYS A 152 -9.80 15.28 6.33
N GLY A 153 -9.42 14.11 6.81
CA GLY A 153 -10.23 12.89 6.78
C GLY A 153 -9.65 11.89 7.77
N PRO A 154 -10.06 10.63 7.72
CA PRO A 154 -9.78 9.68 8.79
C PRO A 154 -8.31 9.28 8.86
N MET A 155 -7.61 9.22 7.72
CA MET A 155 -6.29 8.60 7.61
C MET A 155 -5.43 9.25 6.53
N GLY A 156 -4.12 9.04 6.65
CA GLY A 156 -3.12 9.45 5.67
C GLY A 156 -2.07 8.34 5.48
N TRP A 157 -1.67 8.10 4.23
CA TRP A 157 -0.90 6.91 3.87
C TRP A 157 0.48 7.24 3.31
N LEU A 158 1.41 6.35 3.65
CA LEU A 158 2.76 6.32 3.11
C LEU A 158 3.05 4.92 2.59
N GLU A 159 3.68 4.87 1.43
CA GLU A 159 4.24 3.66 0.87
C GLU A 159 5.75 3.72 1.03
N VAL A 160 6.31 2.68 1.66
CA VAL A 160 7.76 2.46 1.73
C VAL A 160 8.05 1.17 0.99
N GLY A 161 8.88 1.26 -0.04
CA GLY A 161 9.19 0.13 -0.89
C GLY A 161 10.63 0.15 -1.37
N VAL A 162 10.99 -0.92 -2.07
CA VAL A 162 12.28 -1.08 -2.71
C VAL A 162 12.03 -1.21 -4.21
N ASP A 163 12.69 -0.39 -5.02
CA ASP A 163 12.68 -0.42 -6.47
C ASP A 163 13.94 -1.16 -6.95
N ASP A 164 13.75 -2.41 -7.38
CA ASP A 164 14.83 -3.28 -7.84
C ASP A 164 15.16 -3.06 -9.33
N GLU A 165 14.40 -2.22 -10.04
CA GLU A 165 14.52 -2.01 -11.49
C GLU A 165 15.44 -0.83 -11.85
N ASP A 166 15.57 0.13 -10.94
CA ASP A 166 16.45 1.28 -11.10
C ASP A 166 17.82 1.01 -10.44
N LEU A 167 18.75 0.48 -11.22
CA LEU A 167 20.12 0.20 -10.78
C LEU A 167 20.97 1.48 -10.57
N GLU A 168 20.47 2.65 -10.95
CA GLU A 168 21.19 3.93 -10.87
C GLU A 168 20.76 4.78 -9.66
N ILE A 169 19.57 4.54 -9.09
CA ILE A 169 19.02 5.24 -7.93
C ILE A 169 19.10 4.36 -6.66
N ASP A 170 19.24 4.99 -5.49
CA ASP A 170 19.10 4.29 -4.21
C ASP A 170 17.77 3.51 -4.18
N PRO A 171 17.78 2.21 -3.83
CA PRO A 171 16.65 1.33 -4.13
C PRO A 171 15.45 1.60 -3.23
N ILE A 172 15.57 2.35 -2.12
CA ILE A 172 14.46 2.59 -1.19
C ILE A 172 13.70 3.84 -1.63
N TYR A 173 12.37 3.78 -1.68
CA TYR A 173 11.51 4.94 -1.87
C TYR A 173 10.50 5.12 -0.74
N VAL A 174 10.12 6.38 -0.51
CA VAL A 174 9.02 6.76 0.40
C VAL A 174 8.08 7.67 -0.37
N ARG A 175 6.83 7.25 -0.55
CA ARG A 175 5.83 7.97 -1.35
C ARG A 175 4.57 8.24 -0.55
N HIS A 176 3.94 9.38 -0.82
CA HIS A 176 2.59 9.67 -0.34
C HIS A 176 1.58 8.88 -1.17
N VAL A 177 0.66 8.21 -0.49
CA VAL A 177 -0.46 7.52 -1.11
C VAL A 177 -1.74 8.31 -0.84
N PRO A 178 -2.54 8.62 -1.87
CA PRO A 178 -3.84 9.26 -1.69
C PRO A 178 -4.73 8.48 -0.71
N TRP A 179 -5.46 9.21 0.12
CA TRP A 179 -6.33 8.64 1.15
C TRP A 179 -7.35 7.61 0.62
N ASP A 180 -7.79 7.81 -0.63
CA ASP A 180 -8.82 7.03 -1.30
C ASP A 180 -8.28 5.80 -2.05
N GLU A 181 -6.97 5.58 -2.09
CA GLU A 181 -6.40 4.39 -2.71
C GLU A 181 -6.38 3.17 -1.78
N MET A 182 -6.36 3.37 -0.47
CA MET A 182 -6.19 2.29 0.51
C MET A 182 -7.51 1.77 1.06
N TRP A 183 -7.58 0.46 1.24
CA TRP A 183 -8.72 -0.29 1.76
C TRP A 183 -8.23 -1.32 2.76
N LEU A 184 -8.93 -1.44 3.88
CA LEU A 184 -8.45 -2.14 5.07
C LEU A 184 -9.31 -3.35 5.40
N ASP A 185 -8.72 -4.33 6.07
CA ASP A 185 -9.48 -5.42 6.66
C ASP A 185 -10.56 -4.87 7.62
N PRO A 186 -11.87 -5.16 7.42
CA PRO A 186 -12.95 -4.72 8.30
C PRO A 186 -12.77 -5.10 9.78
N GLU A 187 -12.02 -6.16 10.05
CA GLU A 187 -11.78 -6.68 11.39
C GLU A 187 -10.56 -6.03 12.08
N THR A 188 -9.86 -5.10 11.41
CA THR A 188 -8.75 -4.36 12.03
C THR A 188 -9.26 -3.37 13.07
N SER A 189 -8.56 -3.32 14.19
CA SER A 189 -8.85 -2.42 15.31
C SER A 189 -7.62 -1.60 15.71
N GLU A 190 -6.42 -2.09 15.39
CA GLU A 190 -5.18 -1.44 15.75
C GLU A 190 -4.83 -0.30 14.77
N PRO A 191 -4.44 0.90 15.24
CA PRO A 191 -4.08 2.01 14.37
C PRO A 191 -2.85 1.76 13.49
N ASP A 192 -1.99 0.81 13.86
CA ASP A 192 -0.79 0.43 13.10
C ASP A 192 -1.03 -0.72 12.11
N LEU A 193 -2.25 -1.28 12.08
CA LEU A 193 -2.69 -2.38 11.24
C LEU A 193 -1.93 -3.71 11.45
N ASP A 194 -1.28 -3.94 12.60
CA ASP A 194 -0.59 -5.23 12.82
C ASP A 194 -1.56 -6.42 12.89
N ASP A 195 -2.82 -6.17 13.27
CA ASP A 195 -3.89 -7.16 13.33
C ASP A 195 -4.59 -7.41 11.98
N ALA A 196 -4.45 -6.49 11.02
CA ALA A 196 -5.09 -6.59 9.71
C ALA A 196 -4.58 -7.83 8.95
N ARG A 197 -5.51 -8.68 8.47
CA ARG A 197 -5.14 -9.86 7.66
C ARG A 197 -4.74 -9.50 6.25
N TYR A 198 -5.29 -8.40 5.74
CA TYR A 198 -5.00 -7.92 4.41
C TYR A 198 -5.18 -6.40 4.32
N VAL A 199 -4.51 -5.83 3.33
CA VAL A 199 -4.63 -4.43 2.92
C VAL A 199 -4.71 -4.43 1.40
N ILE A 200 -5.63 -3.64 0.84
CA ILE A 200 -5.81 -3.53 -0.60
C ILE A 200 -5.54 -2.10 -1.02
N ARG A 201 -4.73 -1.94 -2.05
CA ARG A 201 -4.53 -0.65 -2.72
C ARG A 201 -5.19 -0.69 -4.08
N ALA A 202 -6.16 0.18 -4.32
CA ALA A 202 -6.83 0.31 -5.59
C ALA A 202 -6.51 1.66 -6.23
N ARG A 203 -5.78 1.67 -7.35
CA ARG A 203 -5.35 2.89 -8.02
C ARG A 203 -5.65 2.87 -9.51
N TRP A 204 -5.94 4.05 -10.06
CA TRP A 204 -6.13 4.22 -11.50
C TRP A 204 -4.76 4.38 -12.18
N ILE A 205 -4.49 3.54 -13.18
CA ILE A 205 -3.24 3.55 -13.93
C ILE A 205 -3.58 3.57 -15.43
N ASP A 206 -2.79 4.30 -16.21
CA ASP A 206 -2.94 4.33 -17.66
C ASP A 206 -2.64 2.99 -18.33
N GLU A 207 -3.38 2.71 -19.40
CA GLU A 207 -3.30 1.46 -20.18
C GLU A 207 -1.87 1.13 -20.63
N ASP A 208 -1.11 2.13 -21.09
CA ASP A 208 0.25 1.96 -21.58
C ASP A 208 1.21 1.49 -20.47
N LEU A 209 1.13 2.12 -19.30
CA LEU A 209 1.93 1.75 -18.13
C LEU A 209 1.58 0.34 -17.64
N VAL A 210 0.29 0.00 -17.55
CA VAL A 210 -0.14 -1.34 -17.11
C VAL A 210 0.33 -2.41 -18.10
N LYS A 211 0.18 -2.17 -19.42
CA LYS A 211 0.65 -3.10 -20.45
C LYS A 211 2.16 -3.23 -20.49
N SER A 212 2.89 -2.15 -20.23
CA SER A 212 4.36 -2.19 -20.12
C SER A 212 4.83 -2.99 -18.91
N ARG A 213 4.11 -2.89 -17.79
CA ARG A 213 4.44 -3.62 -16.56
C ARG A 213 4.08 -5.10 -16.64
N TRP A 214 2.96 -5.45 -17.28
CA TRP A 214 2.48 -6.83 -17.46
C TRP A 214 2.27 -7.20 -18.93
N PRO A 215 3.35 -7.37 -19.71
CA PRO A 215 3.24 -7.68 -21.14
C PRO A 215 2.61 -9.05 -21.41
N ASN A 216 2.67 -9.98 -20.45
CA ASN A 216 2.10 -11.32 -20.60
C ASN A 216 0.58 -11.39 -20.38
N LYS A 217 -0.05 -10.32 -19.86
CA LYS A 217 -1.48 -10.27 -19.53
C LYS A 217 -2.27 -9.30 -20.42
N THR A 218 -1.70 -8.86 -21.56
CA THR A 218 -2.31 -7.82 -22.41
C THR A 218 -3.72 -8.15 -22.87
N LYS A 219 -4.03 -9.43 -23.17
CA LYS A 219 -5.38 -9.85 -23.58
C LYS A 219 -6.41 -9.69 -22.47
N ASP A 220 -6.04 -10.05 -21.24
CA ASP A 220 -6.91 -9.93 -20.08
C ASP A 220 -7.12 -8.45 -19.73
N LEU A 221 -6.07 -7.63 -19.84
CA LEU A 221 -6.14 -6.17 -19.68
C LEU A 221 -7.04 -5.51 -20.75
N ASP A 222 -6.97 -5.96 -22.00
CA ASP A 222 -7.84 -5.46 -23.08
C ASP A 222 -9.31 -5.81 -22.84
N ALA A 223 -9.59 -7.01 -22.32
CA ALA A 223 -10.93 -7.41 -21.93
C ALA A 223 -11.46 -6.56 -20.76
N ALA A 224 -10.64 -6.34 -19.73
CA ALA A 224 -10.99 -5.48 -18.59
C ALA A 224 -11.27 -4.03 -19.02
N LEU A 225 -10.44 -3.47 -19.92
CA LEU A 225 -10.64 -2.14 -20.50
C LEU A 225 -11.94 -2.02 -21.30
N ALA A 226 -12.33 -3.08 -22.01
CA ALA A 226 -13.57 -3.11 -22.77
C ALA A 226 -14.80 -3.16 -21.85
N GLU A 227 -14.71 -3.86 -20.73
CA GLU A 227 -15.77 -3.91 -19.71
C GLU A 227 -15.90 -2.57 -18.95
N GLU A 228 -14.78 -1.92 -18.63
CA GLU A 228 -14.80 -0.59 -17.99
C GLU A 228 -15.34 0.52 -18.90
N ARG A 229 -15.22 0.40 -20.24
CA ARG A 229 -15.92 1.33 -21.16
C ARG A 229 -17.43 1.39 -20.96
N GLY A 230 -18.05 0.34 -20.39
CA GLY A 230 -19.47 0.34 -20.03
C GLY A 230 -19.79 1.01 -18.70
N ARG A 231 -18.77 1.28 -17.86
CA ARG A 231 -18.88 1.95 -16.56
C ARG A 231 -18.08 3.24 -16.61
N ASP A 232 -18.76 4.30 -17.05
CA ASP A 232 -18.26 5.67 -17.16
C ASP A 232 -17.11 6.00 -16.17
N PHE A 233 -15.89 6.14 -16.72
CA PHE A 233 -14.63 6.30 -15.99
C PHE A 233 -14.66 7.48 -15.01
N LEU A 234 -15.33 8.58 -15.39
CA LEU A 234 -15.51 9.74 -14.52
C LEU A 234 -16.47 9.44 -13.37
N ARG A 235 -17.51 8.63 -13.59
CA ARG A 235 -18.45 8.19 -12.56
C ARG A 235 -17.81 7.25 -11.55
N THR A 236 -16.79 6.48 -11.91
CA THR A 236 -16.08 5.58 -10.98
C THR A 236 -14.88 6.24 -10.31
N ARG A 237 -14.24 7.25 -10.95
CA ARG A 237 -13.14 8.02 -10.34
C ARG A 237 -13.61 9.18 -9.46
N TYR A 238 -14.72 9.84 -9.82
CA TYR A 238 -15.24 11.03 -9.14
C TYR A 238 -16.74 10.93 -8.78
N GLY A 239 -17.43 9.87 -9.21
CA GLY A 239 -18.83 9.66 -8.85
C GLY A 239 -19.00 8.73 -7.64
N PRO A 240 -20.20 8.76 -7.03
CA PRO A 240 -20.56 7.85 -5.97
C PRO A 240 -20.64 6.44 -6.57
N ASP A 241 -19.61 5.64 -6.32
CA ASP A 241 -19.48 4.24 -6.71
C ASP A 241 -20.46 3.37 -5.88
N PHE A 242 -21.76 3.70 -5.92
CA PHE A 242 -22.85 2.96 -5.31
C PHE A 242 -23.81 2.51 -6.38
N GLY A 243 -24.10 1.20 -6.35
CA GLY A 243 -25.12 0.60 -7.18
C GLY A 243 -26.42 1.38 -7.06
N ASN A 244 -26.93 1.82 -8.21
CA ASN A 244 -28.31 2.19 -8.50
C ASN A 244 -29.26 2.30 -7.29
N GLN A 245 -29.09 3.34 -6.47
CA GLN A 245 -30.06 3.84 -5.50
C GLN A 245 -29.62 5.27 -5.14
N ARG A 246 -30.30 6.25 -5.76
CA ARG A 246 -30.25 7.71 -5.48
C ARG A 246 -29.29 8.12 -4.35
N GLY A 247 -28.03 8.40 -4.69
CA GLY A 247 -27.10 9.03 -3.76
C GLY A 247 -27.50 10.50 -3.46
N PRO A 248 -27.10 11.06 -2.31
CA PRO A 248 -27.37 12.46 -1.98
C PRO A 248 -26.64 13.39 -2.96
N ARG A 249 -27.45 14.09 -3.78
CA ARG A 249 -27.28 15.45 -4.30
C ARG A 249 -25.85 16.03 -4.26
N GLY A 250 -25.22 16.16 -5.43
CA GLY A 250 -24.41 17.36 -5.70
C GLY A 250 -22.96 17.23 -6.16
N TRP A 251 -22.38 16.03 -6.31
CA TRP A 251 -21.07 15.91 -6.98
C TRP A 251 -21.21 16.01 -8.50
N THR A 252 -21.72 17.15 -8.98
CA THR A 252 -21.38 17.62 -10.32
C THR A 252 -20.12 18.44 -10.14
N GLY A 253 -19.03 18.08 -10.84
CA GLY A 253 -17.76 18.80 -10.83
C GLY A 253 -17.91 20.25 -11.29
N HIS A 254 -18.53 21.08 -10.46
CA HIS A 254 -19.01 22.40 -10.78
C HIS A 254 -18.16 23.40 -9.99
N ASP A 255 -16.96 23.65 -10.50
CA ASP A 255 -16.17 24.80 -10.09
C ASP A 255 -16.96 26.08 -10.45
N PRO A 256 -17.36 26.94 -9.50
CA PRO A 256 -18.13 28.14 -9.79
C PRO A 256 -17.33 29.25 -10.49
N PHE A 257 -16.02 29.08 -10.72
CA PHE A 257 -15.19 30.01 -11.52
C PHE A 257 -15.00 29.57 -12.98
N PHE A 258 -15.17 28.28 -13.29
CA PHE A 258 -15.12 27.73 -14.64
C PHE A 258 -16.48 27.08 -14.96
N GLY A 259 -17.37 27.83 -15.61
CA GLY A 259 -18.68 27.33 -16.04
C GLY A 259 -18.54 26.08 -16.91
N GLU A 260 -19.46 25.12 -16.74
CA GLU A 260 -19.52 23.75 -17.30
C GLU A 260 -18.16 23.02 -17.40
N PRO A 261 -18.01 21.79 -16.89
CA PRO A 261 -16.80 21.02 -17.10
C PRO A 261 -16.71 20.56 -18.58
N GLU A 262 -16.44 21.48 -19.50
CA GLU A 262 -16.12 21.25 -20.92
C GLU A 262 -14.74 20.56 -21.09
N TRP A 263 -13.96 20.39 -20.01
CA TRP A 263 -12.53 20.03 -20.09
C TRP A 263 -12.07 18.83 -19.25
N VAL A 264 -12.93 17.88 -18.89
CA VAL A 264 -12.43 16.61 -18.31
C VAL A 264 -13.12 15.37 -18.84
N GLU A 265 -13.45 15.32 -20.13
CA GLU A 265 -13.56 14.02 -20.79
C GLU A 265 -12.13 13.49 -20.99
N SER A 266 -11.61 12.82 -19.95
CA SER A 266 -10.28 12.21 -20.01
C SER A 266 -10.28 11.15 -21.11
N SER A 267 -9.78 11.49 -22.30
CA SER A 267 -9.54 10.55 -23.40
C SER A 267 -8.55 9.44 -23.06
N ARG A 268 -7.88 9.54 -21.89
CA ARG A 268 -6.94 8.56 -21.38
C ARG A 268 -7.69 7.30 -20.96
N ARG A 269 -7.30 6.17 -21.57
CA ARG A 269 -7.74 4.84 -21.15
C ARG A 269 -6.95 4.44 -19.92
N MET A 270 -7.65 4.26 -18.81
CA MET A 270 -7.07 3.85 -17.54
C MET A 270 -7.79 2.61 -17.03
N LEU A 271 -7.11 1.84 -16.20
CA LEU A 271 -7.64 0.68 -15.47
C LEU A 271 -7.50 0.91 -13.97
N ARG A 272 -8.48 0.45 -13.20
CA ARG A 272 -8.37 0.40 -11.75
C ARG A 272 -7.67 -0.89 -11.30
N LEU A 273 -6.38 -0.80 -11.06
CA LEU A 273 -5.57 -1.91 -10.57
C LEU A 273 -5.80 -2.11 -9.07
N ARG A 274 -6.04 -3.34 -8.62
CA ARG A 274 -6.09 -3.70 -7.20
C ARG A 274 -4.85 -4.51 -6.81
N GLU A 275 -4.01 -3.94 -5.97
CA GLU A 275 -2.88 -4.62 -5.33
C GLU A 275 -3.35 -5.13 -3.96
N HIS A 276 -3.44 -6.44 -3.80
CA HIS A 276 -3.79 -7.09 -2.54
C HIS A 276 -2.52 -7.50 -1.80
N TRP A 277 -2.43 -7.15 -0.52
CA TRP A 277 -1.33 -7.51 0.38
C TRP A 277 -1.94 -8.30 1.53
N TRP A 278 -1.43 -9.50 1.82
CA TRP A 278 -1.89 -10.29 2.96
C TRP A 278 -0.75 -11.11 3.56
N TRP A 279 -0.96 -11.64 4.75
CA TRP A 279 0.02 -12.53 5.37
C TRP A 279 -0.62 -13.84 5.86
N GLN A 280 0.18 -14.89 5.89
CA GLN A 280 -0.20 -16.19 6.39
C GLN A 280 0.86 -16.71 7.37
N ASN A 281 0.42 -17.45 8.38
CA ASN A 281 1.33 -18.12 9.30
C ASN A 281 1.78 -19.44 8.69
N HIS A 282 3.07 -19.53 8.37
CA HIS A 282 3.69 -20.78 7.95
C HIS A 282 4.39 -21.44 9.13
N LYS A 283 4.26 -22.75 9.26
CA LYS A 283 5.11 -23.53 10.16
C LYS A 283 6.51 -23.58 9.56
N VAL A 284 7.49 -23.08 10.30
CA VAL A 284 8.89 -23.05 9.88
C VAL A 284 9.77 -23.66 10.97
N ALA A 285 10.87 -24.27 10.56
CA ALA A 285 11.93 -24.66 11.47
C ALA A 285 12.87 -23.46 11.67
N TYR A 286 13.30 -23.21 12.91
CA TYR A 286 14.32 -22.25 13.27
C TYR A 286 15.56 -23.00 13.75
N LEU A 287 16.74 -22.56 13.33
CA LEU A 287 18.00 -22.96 13.93
C LEU A 287 18.31 -22.02 15.10
N CYS A 288 18.38 -22.60 16.28
CA CYS A 288 18.77 -21.90 17.49
C CYS A 288 20.22 -22.24 17.81
N VAL A 289 21.11 -21.26 17.69
CA VAL A 289 22.52 -21.38 18.10
C VAL A 289 22.71 -20.58 19.38
N PRO A 290 23.32 -21.14 20.45
CA PRO A 290 23.55 -20.41 21.69
C PRO A 290 24.33 -19.10 21.45
N GLY A 291 23.79 -17.99 21.94
CA GLY A 291 24.40 -16.66 21.80
C GLY A 291 24.05 -15.91 20.50
N TYR A 292 23.27 -16.51 19.60
CA TYR A 292 22.83 -15.88 18.34
C TYR A 292 21.31 -15.80 18.24
N THR A 293 20.82 -14.85 17.45
CA THR A 293 19.40 -14.75 17.12
C THR A 293 18.99 -15.98 16.28
N PRO A 294 17.85 -16.64 16.59
CA PRO A 294 17.38 -17.77 15.80
C PRO A 294 17.19 -17.40 14.33
N ILE A 295 17.69 -18.24 13.43
CA ILE A 295 17.55 -18.05 11.98
C ILE A 295 16.55 -19.05 11.41
N VAL A 296 15.78 -18.66 10.39
CA VAL A 296 14.88 -19.60 9.70
C VAL A 296 15.73 -20.66 9.00
N ALA A 297 15.36 -21.93 9.18
CA ALA A 297 16.05 -23.04 8.57
C ALA A 297 15.85 -23.03 7.06
N ASP A 298 16.95 -22.84 6.33
CA ASP A 298 16.97 -22.91 4.87
C ASP A 298 18.09 -23.87 4.43
N PRO A 299 17.75 -25.10 3.99
CA PRO A 299 18.73 -26.08 3.52
C PRO A 299 19.54 -25.63 2.31
N ARG A 300 19.12 -24.56 1.60
CA ARG A 300 19.82 -24.00 0.44
C ARG A 300 20.85 -22.95 0.85
N ASN A 301 20.78 -22.44 2.07
CA ASN A 301 21.70 -21.44 2.58
C ASN A 301 22.94 -22.14 3.16
N GLN A 302 24.10 -21.95 2.54
CA GLN A 302 25.36 -22.56 2.97
C GLN A 302 25.72 -22.18 4.43
N THR A 303 25.41 -20.95 4.83
CA THR A 303 25.58 -20.45 6.21
C THR A 303 24.77 -21.27 7.23
N PHE A 304 23.57 -21.72 6.85
CA PHE A 304 22.72 -22.55 7.70
C PHE A 304 23.32 -23.96 7.89
N VAL A 305 23.85 -24.55 6.82
CA VAL A 305 24.47 -25.88 6.86
C VAL A 305 25.71 -25.87 7.76
N GLU A 306 26.53 -24.81 7.67
CA GLU A 306 27.70 -24.63 8.52
C GLU A 306 27.31 -24.39 9.99
N ALA A 307 26.25 -23.61 10.24
CA ALA A 307 25.77 -23.30 11.59
C ALA A 307 25.18 -24.51 12.35
N LEU A 308 24.73 -25.56 11.64
CA LEU A 308 24.31 -26.82 12.25
C LEU A 308 25.46 -27.56 12.96
N GLY A 309 26.71 -27.29 12.56
CA GLY A 309 27.91 -27.89 13.17
C GLY A 309 28.34 -27.23 14.48
N ILE A 310 27.70 -26.13 14.89
CA ILE A 310 28.06 -25.41 16.12
C ILE A 310 27.58 -26.20 17.34
N PRO A 311 28.46 -26.47 18.34
CA PRO A 311 28.07 -27.19 19.56
C PRO A 311 26.90 -26.49 20.28
N GLY A 312 25.83 -27.26 20.54
CA GLY A 312 24.62 -26.76 21.20
C GLY A 312 23.56 -26.15 20.27
N ALA A 313 23.80 -26.14 18.94
CA ALA A 313 22.77 -25.79 17.99
C ALA A 313 21.64 -26.83 17.96
N TYR A 314 20.39 -26.37 17.93
CA TYR A 314 19.21 -27.24 17.83
C TYR A 314 18.13 -26.62 16.93
N ILE A 315 17.23 -27.47 16.43
CA ILE A 315 16.10 -27.03 15.59
C ILE A 315 14.85 -26.89 16.45
N HIS A 316 14.20 -25.73 16.37
CA HIS A 316 12.93 -25.44 17.01
C HIS A 316 11.84 -25.23 15.95
N GLN A 317 10.70 -25.90 16.07
CA GLN A 317 9.55 -25.64 15.22
C GLN A 317 8.78 -24.44 15.76
N GLY A 318 8.58 -23.43 14.92
CA GLY A 318 7.77 -22.26 15.23
C GLY A 318 6.88 -21.86 14.07
N THR A 319 6.20 -20.73 14.23
CA THR A 319 5.43 -20.09 13.17
C THR A 319 6.13 -18.81 12.71
N LYS A 320 5.97 -18.47 11.44
CA LYS A 320 6.45 -17.22 10.86
C LYS A 320 5.33 -16.60 10.02
N ARG A 321 5.10 -15.29 10.19
CA ARG A 321 4.27 -14.52 9.27
C ARG A 321 5.02 -14.38 7.94
N VAL A 322 4.42 -14.88 6.87
CA VAL A 322 4.91 -14.73 5.50
C VAL A 322 3.95 -13.81 4.78
N TYR A 323 4.49 -12.75 4.17
CA TYR A 323 3.73 -11.76 3.43
C TYR A 323 3.66 -12.15 1.95
N HIS A 324 2.50 -11.93 1.36
CA HIS A 324 2.18 -12.22 -0.02
C HIS A 324 1.51 -11.00 -0.63
N TRP A 325 1.65 -10.85 -1.94
CA TRP A 325 0.88 -9.89 -2.70
C TRP A 325 0.45 -10.46 -4.05
N ALA A 326 -0.66 -9.94 -4.56
CA ALA A 326 -1.21 -10.25 -5.87
C ALA A 326 -1.89 -9.02 -6.47
N ILE A 327 -2.08 -9.04 -7.78
CA ILE A 327 -2.69 -7.96 -8.53
C ILE A 327 -3.91 -8.48 -9.29
N CYS A 328 -5.04 -7.77 -9.18
CA CYS A 328 -6.34 -8.15 -9.74
C CYS A 328 -7.09 -6.97 -10.37
#